data_AF-A0A4Y3WUV6-F1
#
_entry.id   AF-A0A4Y3WUV6-F1
#
_cell.length_a   1.000
_cell.length_b   1.000
_cell.length_c   1.000
_cell.angle_alpha   90.00
_cell.angle_beta   90.00
_cell.angle_gamma   90.00
#
_symmetry.space_group_name_H-M   'P 1'
#
loop_
_entity.id
_entity.type
_entity.pdbx_description
1 polymer ?
#
loop_
_entity_poly.entity_id
_entity_poly.type
_entity_poly.pdbx_seq_one_letter_code
_entity_poly.pdbx_strand_id
1 'polypeptide(L)' 'MGAAIVAMEVAALVLATSAFGMVALVVGTPVLLATVLVLVTLWATRGPRRRLQERRAALFDEDGPERGGLMSGFFEVPAR' A
#
# COMPACT_ATOMS: atom_id res chain seq x y z
N MET A 1 9.58 -7.22 -3.78
CA MET A 1 8.51 -7.81 -2.94
C MET A 1 7.32 -8.31 -3.76
N GLY A 2 6.57 -7.47 -4.50
CA GLY A 2 5.41 -7.95 -5.28
C GLY A 2 5.70 -9.12 -6.23
N ALA A 3 6.79 -9.04 -7.00
CA ALA A 3 7.20 -10.14 -7.90
C ALA A 3 7.56 -11.44 -7.15
N ALA A 4 8.15 -11.36 -5.96
CA ALA A 4 8.47 -12.53 -5.15
C ALA A 4 7.21 -13.21 -4.60
N ILE A 5 6.19 -12.43 -4.24
CA ILE A 5 4.88 -12.96 -3.81
C ILE A 5 4.24 -13.76 -4.95
N VAL A 6 4.20 -13.20 -6.16
CA VAL A 6 3.64 -13.88 -7.33
C VAL A 6 4.42 -15.15 -7.67
N ALA A 7 5.75 -15.09 -7.65
CA ALA A 7 6.59 -16.27 -7.91
C ALA A 7 6.33 -17.40 -6.90
N MET A 8 6.16 -17.04 -5.62
CA MET A 8 5.84 -18.00 -4.56
C MET A 8 4.43 -18.59 -4.71
N GLU A 9 3.42 -17.79 -5.05
CA GLU A 9 2.07 -18.29 -5.34
C GLU A 9 2.07 -19.23 -6.54
N VAL A 10 2.81 -18.92 -7.60
CA VAL A 10 2.94 -19.82 -8.76
C VAL A 10 3.61 -21.13 -8.34
N ALA A 11 4.68 -21.09 -7.56
CA ALA A 11 5.34 -22.30 -7.05
C ALA A 11 4.39 -23.14 -6.19
N ALA A 12 3.62 -22.50 -5.31
CA ALA A 12 2.61 -23.15 -4.49
C ALA A 12 1.51 -23.79 -5.35
N LEU A 13 1.07 -23.11 -6.42
CA LEU A 13 0.07 -23.63 -7.35
C LEU A 13 0.58 -24.86 -8.10
N VAL A 14 1.84 -24.85 -8.55
CA VAL A 14 2.48 -26.00 -9.21
C VAL A 14 2.53 -27.19 -8.26
N LEU A 15 2.98 -26.98 -7.03
CA LEU A 15 2.97 -28.00 -5.98
C LEU A 15 1.56 -28.53 -5.69
N ALA A 16 0.58 -27.64 -5.54
CA ALA A 16 -0.81 -28.03 -5.29
C ALA A 16 -1.39 -28.84 -6.45
N THR A 17 -1.05 -28.49 -7.69
CA THR A 17 -1.48 -29.24 -8.88
C THR A 17 -0.87 -30.64 -8.90
N SER A 18 0.37 -30.80 -8.43
CA SER A 18 1.00 -32.13 -8.31
C SER A 18 0.34 -33.04 -7.27
N ALA A 19 -0.20 -32.46 -6.19
CA ALA A 19 -0.81 -33.20 -5.09
C ALA A 19 -2.32 -33.44 -5.27
N PHE A 20 -3.04 -32.46 -5.83
CA PHE A 20 -4.50 -32.43 -5.90
C PHE A 20 -5.06 -32.40 -7.34
N GLY A 21 -4.18 -32.41 -8.35
CA GLY A 21 -4.57 -32.43 -9.76
C GLY A 21 -5.28 -31.16 -10.22
N MET A 22 -6.17 -31.29 -11.21
CA MET A 22 -6.86 -30.15 -11.84
C MET A 22 -7.73 -29.33 -10.89
N VAL A 23 -8.21 -29.90 -9.78
CA VAL A 23 -9.02 -29.18 -8.79
C VAL A 23 -8.25 -28.01 -8.17
N ALA A 24 -6.93 -28.17 -7.99
CA ALA A 24 -6.08 -27.10 -7.48
C ALA A 24 -6.04 -25.88 -8.40
N LEU A 25 -6.12 -26.08 -9.73
CA LEU A 25 -6.13 -24.99 -10.70
C LEU A 25 -7.44 -24.21 -10.64
N VAL A 26 -8.58 -24.90 -10.46
CA VAL A 26 -9.89 -24.26 -10.37
C VAL A 26 -9.95 -23.24 -9.22
N VAL A 27 -9.32 -23.55 -8.09
CA VAL A 27 -9.31 -22.66 -6.91
C VAL A 27 -8.12 -21.71 -6.91
N GLY A 28 -6.93 -22.20 -7.26
CA GLY A 28 -5.72 -21.40 -7.11
C GLY A 28 -5.50 -20.39 -8.24
N THR A 29 -5.99 -20.65 -9.46
CA THR A 29 -5.95 -19.65 -10.55
C THR A 29 -6.72 -18.37 -10.21
N PRO A 30 -7.98 -18.40 -9.73
CA PRO A 30 -8.69 -17.17 -9.35
C PRO A 30 -8.05 -16.46 -8.16
N VAL A 31 -7.44 -17.20 -7.21
CA VAL A 31 -6.66 -16.61 -6.11
C VAL A 31 -5.45 -15.84 -6.65
N LEU A 32 -4.65 -16.45 -7.50
CA LEU A 32 -3.49 -15.81 -8.16
C LEU A 32 -3.91 -14.53 -8.90
N LEU A 33 -5.03 -14.60 -9.63
CA LEU A 33 -5.61 -13.46 -10.35
C LEU A 33 -5.98 -12.32 -9.40
N ALA A 34 -6.62 -12.63 -8.27
CA ALA A 34 -6.97 -11.64 -7.26
C ALA A 34 -5.73 -10.96 -6.67
N THR A 35 -4.67 -11.72 -6.36
CA THR A 35 -3.41 -11.18 -5.86
C THR A 35 -2.75 -10.24 -6.87
N VAL A 36 -2.69 -10.63 -8.14
CA VAL A 36 -2.17 -9.78 -9.22
C VAL A 36 -2.98 -8.50 -9.34
N LEU A 37 -4.31 -8.58 -9.32
CA LEU A 37 -5.20 -7.42 -9.40
C LEU A 37 -4.93 -6.43 -8.24
N VAL A 38 -4.79 -6.93 -7.02
CA VAL A 38 -4.46 -6.10 -5.84
C VAL A 38 -3.10 -5.44 -6.02
N LEU A 39 -2.09 -6.18 -6.48
CA LEU A 39 -0.75 -5.62 -6.71
C LEU A 39 -0.75 -4.54 -7.78
N VAL A 40 -1.46 -4.74 -8.89
CA VAL A 40 -1.63 -3.74 -9.95
C VAL A 40 -2.35 -2.50 -9.41
N THR A 41 -3.41 -2.69 -8.63
CA THR A 41 -4.16 -1.58 -8.02
C THR A 41 -3.29 -0.79 -7.04
N LEU A 42 -2.51 -1.47 -6.22
CA LEU A 42 -1.54 -0.84 -5.31
C LEU A 42 -0.45 -0.10 -6.08
N TRP A 43 0.03 -0.66 -7.19
CA TRP A 43 1.01 0.01 -8.02
C TRP A 43 0.44 1.29 -8.67
N ALA A 44 -0.77 1.21 -9.23
CA ALA A 44 -1.46 2.35 -9.80
C ALA A 44 -1.71 3.46 -8.77
N THR A 45 -1.99 3.12 -7.51
CA THR A 45 -2.21 4.08 -6.43
C THR A 45 -0.95 4.68 -5.80
N ARG A 46 0.25 4.12 -6.07
CA ARG A 46 1.52 4.70 -5.57
C ARG A 46 1.84 6.06 -6.21
N GLY A 47 1.56 6.24 -7.50
CA GLY A 47 1.77 7.50 -8.21
C GLY A 47 1.02 8.71 -7.59
N PRO A 48 -0.31 8.64 -7.41
CA PRO A 48 -1.07 9.73 -6.81
C PRO A 48 -0.76 9.93 -5.32
N ARG A 49 -0.49 8.86 -4.56
CA ARG A 49 -0.10 8.98 -3.14
C ARG A 49 1.21 9.74 -2.97
N ARG A 50 2.19 9.49 -3.84
CA ARG A 50 3.47 10.20 -3.82
C ARG A 50 3.30 11.68 -4.16
N ARG A 51 2.45 12.01 -5.14
CA ARG A 51 2.12 13.41 -5.47
C ARG A 51 1.37 14.14 -4.34
N LEU A 52 0.51 13.44 -3.60
CA LEU A 52 -0.17 14.00 -2.42
C LEU A 52 0.80 14.22 -1.25
N GLN A 53 1.79 13.33 -1.07
CA GLN A 53 2.86 13.51 -0.09
C GLN A 53 3.75 14.69 -0.44
N GLU A 54 4.14 14.83 -1.71
CA GLU A 54 4.91 15.96 -2.23
C GLU A 54 4.14 17.29 -2.04
N ARG A 55 2.83 17.31 -2.30
CA ARG A 55 1.98 18.50 -2.06
C ARG A 55 1.80 18.84 -0.58
N ARG A 56 1.70 17.85 0.31
CA ARG A 56 1.68 18.11 1.75
C ARG A 56 3.02 18.65 2.22
N ALA A 57 4.14 18.08 1.77
CA ALA A 57 5.46 18.59 2.12
C ALA A 57 5.65 20.06 1.69
N ALA A 58 5.20 20.41 0.48
CA ALA A 58 5.25 21.79 0.00
C ALA A 58 4.36 22.77 0.79
N LEU A 59 3.23 22.31 1.35
CA LEU A 59 2.36 23.14 2.20
C LEU A 59 2.93 23.41 3.61
N PHE A 60 3.94 22.66 4.04
CA PHE A 60 4.57 22.81 5.36
C PHE A 60 5.94 23.52 5.29
N ASP A 61 6.38 23.96 4.11
CA ASP A 61 7.72 24.56 3.90
C ASP A 61 7.69 26.09 3.63
N GLU A 62 6.52 26.73 3.65
CA GLU A 62 6.41 28.21 3.61
C GLU A 62 6.06 28.75 5.02
N ASP A 63 7.12 29.09 5.77
CA ASP A 63 7.16 30.07 6.87
C ASP A 63 6.09 30.01 7.98
N GLY A 64 6.28 29.15 8.98
CA GLY A 64 5.57 29.24 10.27
C GLY A 64 6.38 28.66 11.43
N PRO A 65 6.50 29.35 12.58
CA PRO A 65 7.39 28.95 13.65
C PRO A 65 6.90 27.69 14.36
N GLU A 66 7.86 26.80 14.62
CA GLU A 66 7.92 25.78 15.66
C GLU A 66 6.63 25.13 16.20
N ARG A 67 6.58 23.80 15.99
CA ARG A 67 6.14 22.77 16.96
C ARG A 67 4.67 22.84 17.45
N GLY A 68 3.75 22.52 16.56
CA GLY A 68 2.45 21.93 16.93
C GLY A 68 2.51 20.41 17.07
N GLY A 69 3.47 19.88 17.83
CA GLY A 69 3.65 18.45 18.03
C GLY A 69 2.58 17.86 18.97
N LEU A 70 1.50 17.33 18.39
CA LEU A 70 0.63 16.25 18.89
C LEU A 70 0.02 16.33 20.32
N MET A 71 0.20 17.40 21.11
CA MET A 71 -0.31 17.51 22.49
C MET A 71 -0.63 18.95 22.95
N SER A 72 -1.44 19.75 22.24
CA SER A 72 -1.90 21.03 22.82
C SER A 72 -3.37 21.35 22.49
N GLY A 73 -4.27 20.68 23.22
CA GLY A 73 -5.68 21.06 23.30
C GLY A 73 -5.94 22.30 24.16
N PHE A 74 -4.94 23.14 24.43
CA PHE A 74 -5.05 24.19 25.45
C PHE A 74 -4.19 25.42 25.14
N PHE A 75 -4.87 26.57 25.13
CA PHE A 75 -4.39 27.96 25.23
C PHE A 75 -4.06 28.72 23.92
N GLU A 76 -5.04 29.49 23.45
CA GLU A 76 -4.79 30.81 22.87
C GLU A 76 -4.27 31.73 23.99
N VAL A 77 -3.09 32.31 23.81
CA VAL A 77 -2.57 33.36 24.68
C VAL A 77 -3.13 34.71 24.19
N PRO A 78 -3.85 35.48 25.02
CA PRO A 78 -4.41 36.74 24.59
C PRO A 78 -3.31 37.79 24.43
N ALA A 79 -3.32 38.46 23.28
CA ALA A 79 -2.44 39.57 22.98
C ALA A 79 -2.70 40.75 23.93
N ARG A 80 -1.63 41.30 24.49
CA ARG A 80 -1.59 42.66 25.02
C ARG A 80 -0.85 43.55 24.06
#